data_AF-A0A9E1BG11-F1
#
_entry.id   AF-A0A9E1BG11-F1
#
_cell.length_a   1.000
_cell.length_b   1.000
_cell.length_c   1.000
_cell.angle_alpha   90.00
_cell.angle_beta   90.00
_cell.angle_gamma   90.00
#
_symmetry.space_group_name_H-M   'P 1'
#
loop_
_entity.id
_entity.type
_entity.pdbx_description
1 polymer ?
#
loop_
_entity_poly.entity_id
_entity_poly.type
_entity_poly.pdbx_seq_one_letter_code
_entity_poly.pdbx_strand_id
1 'polypeptide(L)'
;MDFEFIEKFYPLFVKAGILTCQIAFLGIVFSILIGIFCMAVKFYKLKFLSKVVDCYVELSRNTPLLIQLFFLYYGLPKLGVSMSGFACAVAGLSFLGGSYMSESFRLGFEAV
;
A
#
# COMPACT_ATOMS: atom_id res chain seq x y z
N MET A 1 -31.41 -18.63 -11.91
CA MET A 1 -30.75 -17.41 -11.39
C MET A 1 -31.84 -16.48 -10.91
N ASP A 2 -31.71 -15.93 -9.71
CA ASP A 2 -32.68 -14.98 -9.16
C ASP A 2 -32.38 -13.57 -9.70
N PHE A 3 -33.08 -13.20 -10.77
CA PHE A 3 -32.84 -11.93 -11.47
C PHE A 3 -33.36 -10.71 -10.68
N GLU A 4 -34.42 -10.88 -9.89
CA GLU A 4 -34.93 -9.81 -9.01
C GLU A 4 -33.91 -9.46 -7.92
N PHE A 5 -33.26 -10.48 -7.34
CA PHE A 5 -32.16 -10.26 -6.41
C PHE A 5 -30.99 -9.49 -7.06
N ILE A 6 -30.60 -9.89 -8.28
CA ILE A 6 -29.50 -9.24 -9.00
C ILE A 6 -29.84 -7.78 -9.29
N GLU A 7 -31.02 -7.48 -9.83
CA GLU A 7 -31.44 -6.10 -10.13
C GLU A 7 -31.43 -5.22 -8.87
N LYS A 8 -31.86 -5.77 -7.74
CA LYS A 8 -31.86 -5.07 -6.45
C LYS A 8 -30.46 -4.74 -5.93
N PHE A 9 -29.48 -5.63 -6.11
CA PHE A 9 -28.15 -5.49 -5.47
C PHE A 9 -27.01 -5.11 -6.42
N TYR A 10 -27.16 -5.28 -7.74
CA TYR A 10 -26.10 -4.93 -8.70
C TYR A 10 -25.56 -3.50 -8.52
N PRO A 11 -26.36 -2.46 -8.21
CA PRO A 11 -25.84 -1.11 -8.07
C PRO A 11 -24.85 -0.99 -6.90
N LEU A 12 -25.04 -1.80 -5.84
CA LEU A 12 -24.13 -1.84 -4.70
C LEU A 12 -22.79 -2.50 -5.10
N PHE A 13 -22.83 -3.57 -5.89
CA PHE A 13 -21.62 -4.21 -6.42
C PHE A 13 -20.84 -3.28 -7.34
N VAL A 14 -21.52 -2.50 -8.19
CA VAL A 14 -20.87 -1.49 -9.04
C VAL A 14 -20.16 -0.44 -8.17
N LYS A 15 -20.84 0.09 -7.14
CA LYS A 15 -20.23 1.05 -6.21
C LYS A 15 -19.02 0.46 -5.48
N ALA A 16 -19.11 -0.78 -5.01
CA ALA A 16 -18.00 -1.48 -4.35
C ALA A 16 -16.83 -1.76 -5.32
N GLY A 17 -17.13 -2.08 -6.58
CA GLY A 17 -16.14 -2.25 -7.64
C GLY A 17 -15.39 -0.94 -7.92
N ILE A 18 -16.11 0.17 -8.08
CA ILE A 18 -15.50 1.50 -8.26
C ILE A 18 -14.60 1.85 -7.06
N LEU A 19 -15.08 1.62 -5.83
CA LEU A 19 -14.29 1.86 -4.62
C LEU A 19 -12.99 1.03 -4.60
N THR A 20 -13.06 -0.24 -5.00
CA THR A 20 -11.89 -1.11 -5.13
C THR A 20 -10.88 -0.54 -6.14
N CYS A 21 -11.36 -0.12 -7.31
CA CYS A 21 -10.51 0.50 -8.34
C CYS A 21 -9.85 1.79 -7.85
N GLN A 22 -10.57 2.63 -7.10
CA GLN A 22 -10.02 3.87 -6.54
C GLN A 22 -8.91 3.59 -5.51
N ILE A 23 -9.14 2.66 -4.58
CA ILE A 23 -8.16 2.25 -3.58
C ILE A 23 -6.93 1.65 -4.26
N ALA A 24 -7.13 0.77 -5.24
CA ALA A 24 -6.04 0.13 -5.98
C ALA A 24 -5.23 1.17 -6.76
N PHE A 25 -5.88 2.07 -7.49
CA PHE A 25 -5.21 3.11 -8.27
C PHE A 25 -4.32 3.99 -7.39
N LEU A 26 -4.86 4.54 -6.30
CA LEU A 26 -4.08 5.38 -5.38
C LEU A 26 -2.98 4.57 -4.69
N GLY A 27 -3.28 3.36 -4.23
CA GLY A 27 -2.29 2.48 -3.61
C GLY A 27 -1.11 2.17 -4.53
N ILE A 28 -1.38 1.90 -5.82
CA ILE A 28 -0.34 1.66 -6.84
C ILE A 28 0.48 2.92 -7.09
N VAL A 29 -0.18 4.08 -7.29
CA VAL A 29 0.51 5.36 -7.54
C VAL A 29 1.48 5.68 -6.39
N PHE A 30 1.01 5.61 -5.14
CA PHE A 30 1.87 5.89 -3.98
C PHE A 30 2.95 4.81 -3.79
N SER A 31 2.65 3.53 -4.04
CA SER A 31 3.65 2.46 -4.01
C SER A 31 4.80 2.72 -5.00
N ILE A 32 4.48 3.16 -6.21
CA ILE A 32 5.49 3.52 -7.22
C ILE A 32 6.33 4.69 -6.73
N LEU A 33 5.71 5.75 -6.21
CA LEU A 33 6.43 6.93 -5.70
C LEU A 33 7.38 6.56 -4.55
N ILE A 34 6.91 5.77 -3.58
CA ILE A 34 7.73 5.27 -2.46
C ILE A 34 8.87 4.40 -3.00
N GLY A 35 8.57 3.48 -3.92
CA GLY A 35 9.57 2.59 -4.51
C GLY A 35 10.68 3.36 -5.25
N ILE A 36 10.33 4.37 -6.05
CA ILE A 36 11.29 5.25 -6.74
C ILE A 36 12.16 5.99 -5.71
N PHE A 37 11.55 6.54 -4.66
CA PHE A 37 12.29 7.24 -3.61
C PHE A 37 13.30 6.32 -2.90
N CYS A 38 12.85 5.14 -2.47
CA CYS A 38 13.70 4.15 -1.80
C CYS A 38 14.84 3.68 -2.71
N MET A 39 14.55 3.40 -3.99
CA MET A 39 15.56 3.05 -4.98
C MET A 39 16.57 4.19 -5.18
N ALA A 40 16.13 5.44 -5.31
CA ALA A 40 17.03 6.58 -5.49
C ALA A 40 18.00 6.73 -4.30
N VAL A 41 17.50 6.60 -3.07
CA VAL A 41 18.34 6.59 -1.86
C VAL A 41 19.44 5.54 -1.93
N LYS A 42 19.07 4.31 -2.35
CA LYS A 42 20.00 3.19 -2.51
C LYS A 42 21.02 3.44 -3.62
N PHE A 43 20.56 3.97 -4.75
CA PHE A 43 21.39 4.28 -5.92
C PHE A 43 22.48 5.32 -5.60
N TYR A 44 22.10 6.42 -4.93
CA TYR A 44 23.05 7.47 -4.52
C TYR A 44 23.91 7.10 -3.30
N LYS A 45 23.78 5.87 -2.77
CA LYS A 45 24.60 5.33 -1.67
C LYS A 45 24.58 6.21 -0.41
N LEU A 46 23.43 6.80 -0.08
CA LEU A 46 23.26 7.65 1.10
C LEU A 46 23.29 6.81 2.39
N LYS A 47 24.49 6.59 2.96
CA LYS A 47 24.75 5.60 4.03
C LYS A 47 23.72 5.53 5.17
N PHE A 48 23.27 6.67 5.70
CA PHE A 48 22.28 6.67 6.79
C PHE A 48 20.87 6.35 6.28
N LEU A 49 20.42 7.01 5.22
CA LEU A 49 19.09 6.79 4.63
C LEU A 49 18.95 5.38 4.05
N SER A 50 20.01 4.79 3.51
CA SER A 50 19.99 3.41 3.01
C SER A 50 19.60 2.42 4.11
N LYS A 51 20.10 2.60 5.34
CA LYS A 51 19.72 1.77 6.49
C LYS A 51 18.26 1.95 6.89
N VAL A 52 17.75 3.17 6.80
CA VAL A 52 16.32 3.45 7.05
C VAL A 52 15.45 2.76 6.00
N VAL A 53 15.85 2.81 4.74
CA VAL A 53 15.17 2.10 3.64
C VAL A 53 15.20 0.58 3.87
N ASP A 54 16.34 0.01 4.28
CA ASP A 54 16.44 -1.42 4.60
C ASP A 54 15.47 -1.82 5.71
N CYS A 55 15.46 -1.07 6.82
CA CYS A 55 14.55 -1.32 7.92
C CYS A 55 13.07 -1.21 7.49
N TYR A 56 12.73 -0.20 6.68
CA TYR A 56 11.40 -0.05 6.11
C TYR A 56 11.02 -1.26 5.26
N VAL A 57 11.88 -1.68 4.33
CA VAL A 57 11.61 -2.79 3.41
C VAL A 57 11.45 -4.10 4.18
N GLU A 58 12.33 -4.37 5.15
CA GLU A 58 12.23 -5.54 6.02
C GLU A 58 10.93 -5.52 6.84
N LEU A 59 10.63 -4.43 7.54
CA LEU A 59 9.43 -4.35 8.37
C LEU A 59 8.15 -4.49 7.55
N SER A 60 8.10 -3.81 6.40
CA SER A 60 6.97 -3.80 5.50
C SER A 60 6.69 -5.19 4.94
N ARG A 61 7.70 -5.89 4.43
CA ARG A 61 7.53 -7.21 3.79
C ARG A 61 7.36 -8.35 4.79
N ASN A 62 7.88 -8.21 6.01
CA ASN A 62 7.75 -9.22 7.06
C ASN A 62 6.48 -9.06 7.92
N THR A 63 5.69 -8.00 7.71
CA THR A 63 4.41 -7.80 8.44
C THR A 63 3.23 -8.02 7.50
N PRO A 64 2.29 -8.93 7.82
CA PRO A 64 1.11 -9.16 6.98
C PRO A 64 0.29 -7.87 6.77
N LEU A 65 -0.16 -7.64 5.53
CA LEU A 65 -0.99 -6.46 5.18
C LEU A 65 -2.19 -6.31 6.12
N LEU A 66 -2.83 -7.43 6.46
CA LEU A 66 -3.98 -7.44 7.35
C LEU A 66 -3.62 -6.83 8.71
N ILE A 67 -2.49 -7.22 9.30
CA ILE A 67 -2.01 -6.67 10.57
C ILE A 67 -1.71 -5.17 10.46
N GLN A 68 -1.12 -4.72 9.34
CA GLN A 68 -0.87 -3.30 9.09
C GLN A 68 -2.20 -2.51 9.05
N LEU A 69 -3.21 -3.01 8.33
CA LEU A 69 -4.53 -2.38 8.25
C LEU A 69 -5.24 -2.38 9.60
N PHE A 70 -5.17 -3.49 10.35
CA PHE A 70 -5.72 -3.57 11.70
C PHE A 70 -5.05 -2.57 12.64
N PHE A 71 -3.73 -2.42 12.57
CA PHE A 71 -3.01 -1.43 13.36
C PHE A 71 -3.43 -0.01 12.98
N LEU A 72 -3.52 0.32 11.69
CA LEU A 72 -3.95 1.65 11.25
C LEU A 72 -5.39 1.97 11.67
N TYR A 73 -6.30 0.99 11.58
CA TYR A 73 -7.72 1.22 11.82
C TYR A 73 -8.12 1.12 13.30
N TYR A 74 -7.49 0.23 14.07
CA TYR A 74 -7.86 -0.02 15.48
C TYR A 74 -6.75 0.32 16.49
N GLY A 75 -5.48 0.24 16.08
CA GLY A 75 -4.33 0.55 16.93
C GLY A 75 -4.09 2.05 17.03
N LEU A 76 -3.98 2.72 15.89
CA LEU A 76 -3.66 4.14 15.77
C LEU A 76 -4.68 5.07 16.49
N PRO A 77 -6.00 4.77 16.51
CA PRO A 77 -6.95 5.55 17.32
C PRO A 77 -6.64 5.54 18.82
N LYS A 78 -6.01 4.47 19.35
CA LYS A 78 -5.57 4.44 20.76
C LYS A 78 -4.44 5.43 21.05
N LEU A 79 -3.75 5.90 20.02
CA LEU A 79 -2.73 6.95 20.08
C LEU A 79 -3.30 8.34 19.76
N GLY A 80 -4.63 8.47 19.61
CA GLY A 80 -5.32 9.73 19.33
C GLY A 80 -5.45 10.08 17.85
N VAL A 81 -5.03 9.21 16.92
CA VAL A 81 -5.10 9.45 15.47
C VAL A 81 -6.08 8.47 14.83
N SER A 82 -7.21 8.99 14.38
CA SER A 82 -8.26 8.22 13.71
C SER A 82 -8.24 8.45 12.21
N MET A 83 -8.30 7.37 11.43
CA MET A 83 -8.29 7.41 9.96
C MET A 83 -9.56 6.77 9.41
N SER A 84 -10.02 7.25 8.25
CA SER A 84 -11.13 6.59 7.55
C SER A 84 -10.69 5.23 6.99
N GLY A 85 -11.62 4.29 6.82
CA GLY A 85 -11.30 2.97 6.25
C GLY A 85 -10.64 3.06 4.86
N PHE A 86 -11.07 4.03 4.05
CA PHE A 86 -10.44 4.34 2.76
C PHE A 86 -8.98 4.77 2.92
N ALA A 87 -8.69 5.71 3.83
CA ALA A 87 -7.33 6.18 4.07
C ALA A 87 -6.43 5.07 4.64
N CYS A 88 -6.95 4.22 5.53
CA CYS A 88 -6.22 3.05 6.03
C CYS A 88 -5.87 2.08 4.90
N ALA A 89 -6.83 1.79 4.00
CA ALA A 89 -6.62 0.90 2.87
C ALA A 89 -5.55 1.43 1.91
N VAL A 90 -5.64 2.71 1.53
CA VAL A 90 -4.65 3.36 0.67
C VAL A 90 -3.28 3.38 1.35
N ALA A 91 -3.19 3.79 2.62
CA ALA A 91 -1.92 3.86 3.34
C ALA A 91 -1.26 2.49 3.51
N GLY A 92 -2.01 1.47 3.93
CA GLY A 92 -1.49 0.10 4.08
C GLY A 92 -1.01 -0.49 2.76
N LEU A 93 -1.79 -0.33 1.68
CA LEU A 93 -1.39 -0.77 0.34
C LEU A 93 -0.15 -0.03 -0.16
N SER A 94 -0.06 1.28 0.08
CA SER A 94 1.10 2.08 -0.32
C SER A 94 2.36 1.69 0.45
N PHE A 95 2.22 1.46 1.75
CA PHE A 95 3.33 1.08 2.63
C PHE A 95 3.88 -0.30 2.29
N LEU A 96 3.00 -1.28 2.04
CA LEU A 96 3.40 -2.61 1.60
C LEU A 96 3.93 -2.57 0.16
N GLY A 97 3.14 -2.04 -0.78
CA GLY A 97 3.49 -2.04 -2.20
C GLY A 97 4.75 -1.22 -2.50
N GLY A 98 5.01 -0.15 -1.74
CA GLY A 98 6.23 0.64 -1.87
C GLY A 98 7.52 -0.15 -1.62
N SER A 99 7.50 -1.11 -0.69
CA SER A 99 8.69 -1.90 -0.38
C SER A 99 8.95 -2.96 -1.44
N TYR A 100 7.90 -3.58 -1.96
CA TYR A 100 7.99 -4.46 -3.14
C TYR A 100 8.50 -3.70 -4.35
N MET A 101 7.98 -2.49 -4.59
CA MET A 101 8.34 -1.71 -5.76
C MET A 101 9.76 -1.14 -5.68
N SER A 102 10.23 -0.79 -4.48
CA SER A 102 11.64 -0.46 -4.23
C SER A 102 12.58 -1.57 -4.69
N GLU A 103 12.27 -2.82 -4.34
CA GLU A 103 13.09 -3.97 -4.73
C GLU A 103 12.98 -4.29 -6.22
N SER A 104 11.77 -4.24 -6.80
CA SER A 104 11.58 -4.41 -8.24
C SER A 104 12.38 -3.39 -9.05
N PHE A 105 12.39 -2.12 -8.65
CA PHE A 105 13.20 -1.12 -9.34
C PHE A 105 14.69 -1.35 -9.13
N ARG A 106 15.16 -1.63 -7.90
CA ARG A 106 16.58 -1.91 -7.66
C ARG A 106 17.08 -3.04 -8.56
N LEU A 107 16.35 -4.15 -8.63
CA LEU A 107 16.68 -5.29 -9.48
C LEU A 107 16.65 -4.91 -10.98
N GLY A 108 15.70 -4.09 -11.40
CA GLY A 108 15.62 -3.59 -12.78
C GLY A 108 16.82 -2.71 -13.17
N PHE A 109 17.31 -1.88 -12.25
CA PHE A 109 18.52 -1.06 -12.47
C PHE A 109 19.81 -1.89 -12.44
N GLU A 110 19.89 -2.92 -11.59
CA GLU A 110 21.06 -3.82 -11.52
C GLU A 110 21.19 -4.76 -12.72
N ALA A 111 20.12 -4.94 -13.50
CA ALA A 111 20.10 -5.84 -14.65
C ALA A 111 20.75 -5.27 -15.92
N VAL A 112 21.14 -3.98 -15.92
CA VAL A 112 21.75 -3.26 -17.06
C VAL A 112 23.12 -2.73 -16.65
#